data_AF-A0A158KM48-F1
#
_entry.id   AF-A0A158KM48-F1
#
_cell.length_a   1.000
_cell.length_b   1.000
_cell.length_c   1.000
_cell.angle_alpha   90.00
_cell.angle_beta   90.00
_cell.angle_gamma   90.00
#
_symmetry.space_group_name_H-M   'P 1'
#
loop_
_entity.id
_entity.type
_entity.pdbx_description
1 polymer ?
#
loop_
_entity_poly.entity_id
_entity_poly.type
_entity_poly.pdbx_seq_one_letter_code
_entity_poly.pdbx_strand_id
1 'polypeptide(L)'
;MSPTLHKVARFADLSAERGTRVCIRSDEKDAKETPILLVRDGDAVRAFTAECPHAGGPLDEGAICNGRIVCPWHKGTFDVRDGSLVEPPPLKALTRYDATVKDGDVYVSLPPAGSGAVKETQHSNERTMLIVGAGAAGAAACSALREAGFDGRIVLAGDDAREPYDRTSLSKFTLAGDMPPDDVPPLLDQDFFAKHGIERIESKAIRLDAADKHVELANGQKIDYEAALVCTGGMPKPLDIPGSNLEHVHLLRTREDARAILQSLEGRKRAVIVGASFIGLEAASCLRKRDIDVTVVAPGKVPFAKQFGERIGEMFRKLHEQNGVTFHMNARVSAFRGSNEVREVILDSGEKLAADVVLAGTGVGPATSFLSGVTLEDDGGVRVDDTMLAAPALYAAGDIARFPLPRSDQNVRIEHWRVAQQHARVAAYNMAGSPRKYVGVPYFWTYHYEKTFDYLGHVNEPDSIEIDGDPDAQHFIAYLMKDGRVGAVVACEHDAAVCRLAEAMREPLTLDDARRIANA
;
A
#
# COMPACT_ATOMS: atom_id res chain seq x y z
N MET A 1 -30.42 -14.16 -20.79
CA MET A 1 -31.68 -13.64 -20.20
C MET A 1 -31.60 -12.13 -20.26
N SER A 2 -32.69 -11.44 -20.62
CA SER A 2 -32.71 -9.98 -20.58
C SER A 2 -32.57 -9.50 -19.12
N PRO A 3 -31.77 -8.47 -18.83
CA PRO A 3 -31.59 -7.98 -17.46
C PRO A 3 -32.92 -7.46 -16.88
N THR A 4 -33.21 -7.81 -15.63
CA THR A 4 -34.35 -7.27 -14.87
C THR A 4 -33.97 -5.91 -14.30
N LEU A 5 -34.82 -4.89 -14.48
CA LEU A 5 -34.60 -3.54 -13.95
C LEU A 5 -35.36 -3.34 -12.65
N HIS A 6 -34.65 -2.91 -11.60
CA HIS A 6 -35.21 -2.67 -10.27
C HIS A 6 -35.20 -1.17 -9.97
N LYS A 7 -36.34 -0.59 -9.56
CA LYS A 7 -36.41 0.79 -9.06
C LYS A 7 -35.73 0.85 -7.70
N VAL A 8 -34.73 1.72 -7.54
CA VAL A 8 -33.88 1.75 -6.35
C VAL A 8 -33.78 3.11 -5.65
N ALA A 9 -34.00 4.22 -6.37
CA ALA A 9 -33.89 5.56 -5.81
C ALA A 9 -34.67 6.58 -6.66
N ARG A 10 -34.79 7.82 -6.15
CA ARG A 10 -35.13 9.00 -6.95
C ARG A 10 -33.84 9.67 -7.41
N PHE A 11 -33.81 10.15 -8.65
CA PHE A 11 -32.64 10.84 -9.19
C PHE A 11 -32.33 12.16 -8.43
N ALA A 12 -33.37 12.87 -7.98
CA ALA A 12 -33.24 14.12 -7.24
C ALA A 12 -32.56 13.95 -5.86
N ASP A 13 -32.57 12.74 -5.31
CA ASP A 13 -31.97 12.44 -4.00
C ASP A 13 -30.48 12.09 -4.12
N LEU A 14 -29.95 11.95 -5.34
CA LEU A 14 -28.55 11.60 -5.57
C LEU A 14 -27.65 12.83 -5.51
N SER A 15 -26.62 12.76 -4.67
CA SER A 15 -25.53 13.73 -4.61
C SER A 15 -24.57 13.57 -5.78
N ALA A 16 -23.98 14.68 -6.23
CA ALA A 16 -22.88 14.68 -7.20
C ALA A 16 -21.51 14.46 -6.54
N GLU A 17 -21.41 14.69 -5.24
CA GLU A 17 -20.14 14.70 -4.50
C GLU A 17 -19.94 13.41 -3.67
N ARG A 18 -20.99 12.59 -3.55
CA ARG A 18 -20.99 11.35 -2.78
C ARG A 18 -21.85 10.31 -3.46
N GLY A 19 -21.40 9.06 -3.45
CA GLY A 19 -22.19 7.94 -3.96
C GLY A 19 -23.32 7.56 -3.00
N THR A 20 -24.38 6.97 -3.55
CA THR A 20 -25.54 6.51 -2.78
C THR A 20 -25.60 4.99 -2.81
N ARG A 21 -25.50 4.34 -1.64
CA ARG A 21 -25.65 2.89 -1.53
C ARG A 21 -27.12 2.50 -1.57
N VAL A 22 -27.44 1.52 -2.41
CA VAL A 22 -28.75 0.84 -2.47
C VAL A 22 -28.54 -0.67 -2.46
N CYS A 23 -29.53 -1.42 -2.01
CA CYS A 23 -29.51 -2.89 -2.05
C CYS A 23 -30.57 -3.40 -3.01
N ILE A 24 -30.19 -4.31 -3.90
CA ILE A 24 -31.12 -4.99 -4.81
C ILE A 24 -31.18 -6.46 -4.42
N ARG A 25 -32.38 -7.01 -4.29
CA ARG A 25 -32.61 -8.44 -4.15
C ARG A 25 -33.16 -8.97 -5.47
N SER A 26 -32.57 -10.02 -6.02
CA SER A 26 -33.14 -10.69 -7.18
C SER A 26 -34.43 -11.42 -6.81
N ASP A 27 -35.26 -11.75 -7.79
CA ASP A 27 -36.52 -12.46 -7.59
C ASP A 27 -36.32 -13.94 -7.22
N GLU A 28 -35.06 -14.41 -7.12
CA GLU A 28 -34.74 -15.77 -6.72
C GLU A 28 -34.97 -15.99 -5.23
N LYS A 29 -35.49 -17.17 -4.89
CA LYS A 29 -35.73 -17.55 -3.50
C LYS A 29 -34.39 -17.59 -2.74
N ASP A 30 -34.34 -16.93 -1.58
CA ASP A 30 -33.15 -16.81 -0.72
C ASP A 30 -31.99 -16.01 -1.33
N ALA A 31 -32.26 -15.17 -2.34
CA ALA A 31 -31.26 -14.27 -2.91
C ALA A 31 -30.68 -13.31 -1.87
N LYS A 32 -29.34 -13.28 -1.79
CA LYS A 32 -28.62 -12.27 -1.01
C LYS A 32 -28.83 -10.89 -1.62
N GLU A 33 -28.91 -9.88 -0.77
CA GLU A 33 -28.90 -8.49 -1.23
C GLU A 33 -27.56 -8.17 -1.90
N THR A 34 -27.63 -7.57 -3.08
CA THR A 34 -26.49 -7.06 -3.82
C THR A 34 -26.37 -5.57 -3.55
N PRO A 35 -25.31 -5.11 -2.86
CA PRO A 35 -25.13 -3.70 -2.61
C PRO A 35 -24.54 -2.99 -3.84
N ILE A 36 -25.17 -1.88 -4.22
CA ILE A 36 -24.88 -1.10 -5.42
C ILE A 36 -24.57 0.34 -5.02
N LEU A 37 -23.49 0.90 -5.58
CA LEU A 37 -23.20 2.33 -5.54
C LEU A 37 -23.85 3.01 -6.73
N LEU A 38 -24.75 3.96 -6.46
CA LEU A 38 -25.23 4.91 -7.45
C LEU A 38 -24.35 6.15 -7.44
N VAL A 39 -23.91 6.57 -8.63
CA VAL A 39 -23.13 7.79 -8.84
C VAL A 39 -23.87 8.68 -9.82
N ARG A 40 -24.10 9.93 -9.42
CA ARG A 40 -24.65 10.95 -10.32
C ARG A 40 -23.52 11.50 -11.20
N ASP A 41 -23.74 11.46 -12.50
CA ASP A 41 -22.80 11.92 -13.55
C ASP A 41 -23.54 12.90 -14.47
N GLY A 42 -23.61 14.16 -14.05
CA GLY A 42 -24.47 15.18 -14.67
C GLY A 42 -25.96 14.81 -14.56
N ASP A 43 -26.61 14.64 -15.71
CA ASP A 43 -28.01 14.19 -15.85
C ASP A 43 -28.14 12.66 -15.96
N ALA A 44 -27.03 11.94 -15.94
CA ALA A 44 -27.00 10.48 -15.96
C ALA A 44 -26.74 9.91 -14.57
N VAL A 45 -27.01 8.60 -14.44
CA VAL A 45 -26.66 7.80 -13.26
C VAL A 45 -25.83 6.60 -13.69
N ARG A 46 -24.80 6.31 -12.90
CA ARG A 46 -23.91 5.16 -13.06
C ARG A 46 -24.13 4.24 -11.86
N ALA A 47 -24.03 2.94 -12.08
CA ALA A 47 -24.21 1.94 -11.02
C ALA A 47 -23.04 0.97 -11.00
N PHE A 48 -22.45 0.80 -9.82
CA PHE A 48 -21.28 -0.04 -9.58
C PHE A 48 -21.48 -0.92 -8.35
N THR A 49 -20.60 -1.89 -8.13
CA THR A 49 -20.50 -2.54 -6.80
C THR A 49 -20.26 -1.47 -5.72
N ALA A 50 -20.92 -1.60 -4.56
CA ALA A 50 -20.76 -0.65 -3.46
C ALA A 50 -19.47 -0.82 -2.65
N GLU A 51 -18.83 -1.97 -2.79
CA GLU A 51 -17.66 -2.34 -2.02
C GLU A 51 -16.41 -2.30 -2.89
N CYS A 52 -15.37 -1.65 -2.36
CA CYS A 52 -14.09 -1.56 -3.02
C CYS A 52 -13.49 -2.97 -3.17
N PRO A 53 -13.12 -3.40 -4.39
CA PRO A 53 -12.63 -4.76 -4.66
C PRO A 53 -11.25 -5.07 -4.05
N HIS A 54 -10.64 -4.14 -3.32
CA HIS A 54 -9.40 -4.35 -2.57
C HIS A 54 -9.64 -5.04 -1.24
N ALA A 55 -10.47 -4.45 -0.37
CA ALA A 55 -10.67 -4.92 1.00
C ALA A 55 -12.12 -4.76 1.50
N GLY A 56 -13.06 -4.45 0.60
CA GLY A 56 -14.47 -4.27 0.96
C GLY A 56 -14.86 -2.87 1.43
N GLY A 57 -13.97 -1.88 1.30
CA GLY A 57 -14.23 -0.51 1.75
C GLY A 57 -15.52 0.07 1.15
N PRO A 58 -16.41 0.70 1.96
CA PRO A 58 -17.71 1.20 1.52
C PRO A 58 -17.52 2.45 0.66
N LEU A 59 -17.70 2.32 -0.66
CA LEU A 59 -17.42 3.43 -1.59
C LEU A 59 -18.38 4.61 -1.41
N ASP A 60 -19.56 4.37 -0.83
CA ASP A 60 -20.51 5.40 -0.45
C ASP A 60 -20.07 6.22 0.76
N GLU A 61 -19.09 5.80 1.55
CA GLU A 61 -18.48 6.63 2.61
C GLU A 61 -17.24 7.40 2.10
N GLY A 62 -16.85 7.16 0.85
CA GLY A 62 -15.79 7.87 0.17
C GLY A 62 -16.21 9.24 -0.38
N ALA A 63 -15.51 9.69 -1.42
CA ALA A 63 -15.81 10.94 -2.11
C ALA A 63 -15.91 10.73 -3.62
N ILE A 64 -16.71 11.57 -4.29
CA ILE A 64 -16.75 11.70 -5.74
C ILE A 64 -16.21 13.08 -6.11
N CYS A 65 -15.04 13.12 -6.74
CA CYS A 65 -14.35 14.35 -7.07
C CYS A 65 -13.71 14.25 -8.45
N ASN A 66 -13.86 15.27 -9.30
CA ASN A 66 -13.20 15.34 -10.60
C ASN A 66 -13.43 14.09 -11.49
N GLY A 67 -14.65 13.57 -11.49
CA GLY A 67 -15.00 12.36 -12.24
C GLY A 67 -14.37 11.07 -11.69
N ARG A 68 -14.00 11.06 -10.39
CA ARG A 68 -13.38 9.91 -9.74
C ARG A 68 -14.11 9.51 -8.48
N ILE A 69 -14.26 8.21 -8.27
CA ILE A 69 -14.76 7.60 -7.03
C ILE A 69 -13.53 7.25 -6.19
N VAL A 70 -13.42 7.81 -4.98
CA VAL A 70 -12.27 7.61 -4.09
C VAL A 70 -12.72 6.82 -2.86
N CYS A 71 -12.14 5.63 -2.67
CA CYS A 71 -12.43 4.73 -1.55
C CYS A 71 -11.96 5.33 -0.21
N PRO A 72 -12.78 5.32 0.85
CA PRO A 72 -12.44 5.93 2.15
C PRO A 72 -11.26 5.28 2.85
N TRP A 73 -11.08 3.97 2.75
CA TRP A 73 -10.07 3.27 3.56
C TRP A 73 -8.65 3.45 3.05
N HIS A 74 -8.43 3.26 1.75
CA HIS A 74 -7.06 3.22 1.20
C HIS A 74 -6.89 4.05 -0.07
N LYS A 75 -7.86 4.93 -0.35
CA LYS A 75 -7.84 5.89 -1.47
C LYS A 75 -7.61 5.21 -2.82
N GLY A 76 -8.13 3.98 -2.97
CA GLY A 76 -8.28 3.35 -4.29
C GLY A 76 -9.26 4.17 -5.12
N THR A 77 -8.92 4.41 -6.39
CA THR A 77 -9.64 5.39 -7.22
C THR A 77 -10.14 4.77 -8.50
N PHE A 78 -11.39 5.06 -8.85
CA PHE A 78 -12.06 4.56 -10.06
C PHE A 78 -12.64 5.70 -10.88
N ASP A 79 -12.73 5.52 -12.20
CA ASP A 79 -13.36 6.49 -13.09
C ASP A 79 -14.88 6.39 -12.97
N VAL A 80 -15.57 7.52 -12.77
CA VAL A 80 -17.04 7.51 -12.61
C VAL A 80 -17.78 7.04 -13.85
N ARG A 81 -17.18 7.18 -15.04
CA ARG A 81 -17.86 6.94 -16.32
C ARG A 81 -18.07 5.46 -16.58
N ASP A 82 -17.08 4.64 -16.22
CA ASP A 82 -17.05 3.21 -16.54
C ASP A 82 -16.62 2.30 -15.39
N GLY A 83 -16.16 2.85 -14.26
CA GLY A 83 -15.68 2.08 -13.11
C GLY A 83 -14.27 1.52 -13.27
N SER A 84 -13.54 1.92 -14.33
CA SER A 84 -12.16 1.48 -14.57
C SER A 84 -11.24 1.91 -13.42
N LEU A 85 -10.25 1.06 -13.13
CA LEU A 85 -9.28 1.31 -12.08
C LEU A 85 -8.31 2.42 -12.49
N VAL A 86 -8.32 3.52 -11.75
CA VAL A 86 -7.43 4.65 -11.97
C VAL A 86 -6.21 4.60 -11.06
N GLU A 87 -6.42 4.43 -9.75
CA GLU A 87 -5.33 4.29 -8.78
C GLU A 87 -5.52 3.07 -7.85
N PRO A 88 -4.42 2.37 -7.52
CA PRO A 88 -4.43 1.27 -6.55
C PRO A 88 -4.76 1.81 -5.15
N PRO A 89 -4.97 0.98 -4.11
CA PRO A 89 -4.68 -0.47 -4.01
C PRO A 89 -5.41 -1.50 -4.88
N PRO A 90 -6.67 -1.28 -5.30
CA PRO A 90 -7.39 -2.29 -6.06
C PRO A 90 -6.61 -2.67 -7.31
N LEU A 91 -6.73 -3.93 -7.74
CA LEU A 91 -6.08 -4.46 -8.94
C LEU A 91 -7.07 -4.85 -10.04
N LYS A 92 -8.35 -4.51 -9.85
CA LYS A 92 -9.45 -4.70 -10.79
C LYS A 92 -10.43 -3.54 -10.74
N ALA A 93 -11.11 -3.32 -11.86
CA ALA A 93 -12.19 -2.33 -12.00
C ALA A 93 -13.41 -2.67 -11.13
N LEU A 94 -14.31 -1.70 -10.97
CA LEU A 94 -15.62 -1.95 -10.35
C LEU A 94 -16.51 -2.77 -11.27
N THR A 95 -17.25 -3.71 -10.69
CA THR A 95 -18.35 -4.36 -11.40
C THR A 95 -19.42 -3.32 -11.74
N ARG A 96 -19.80 -3.22 -13.01
CA ARG A 96 -20.79 -2.27 -13.51
C ARG A 96 -22.16 -2.91 -13.66
N TYR A 97 -23.20 -2.12 -13.43
CA TYR A 97 -24.59 -2.46 -13.67
C TYR A 97 -25.19 -1.45 -14.66
N ASP A 98 -26.13 -1.88 -15.50
CA ASP A 98 -26.87 -0.95 -16.34
C ASP A 98 -27.81 -0.13 -15.46
N ALA A 99 -27.82 1.19 -15.66
CA ALA A 99 -28.66 2.10 -14.90
C ALA A 99 -29.35 3.10 -15.84
N THR A 100 -30.60 3.44 -15.53
CA THR A 100 -31.40 4.37 -16.32
C THR A 100 -32.32 5.20 -15.43
N VAL A 101 -32.62 6.43 -15.86
CA VAL A 101 -33.58 7.31 -15.19
C VAL A 101 -34.86 7.35 -16.02
N LYS A 102 -36.00 7.05 -15.41
CA LYS A 102 -37.33 7.13 -16.02
C LYS A 102 -38.28 7.84 -15.06
N ASP A 103 -38.93 8.91 -15.50
CA ASP A 103 -39.87 9.70 -14.70
C ASP A 103 -39.30 10.13 -13.32
N GLY A 104 -38.00 10.44 -13.29
CA GLY A 104 -37.26 10.83 -12.08
C GLY A 104 -36.88 9.67 -11.16
N ASP A 105 -37.24 8.43 -11.49
CA ASP A 105 -36.85 7.22 -10.77
C ASP A 105 -35.61 6.58 -11.41
N VAL A 106 -34.70 6.09 -10.56
CA VAL A 106 -33.49 5.37 -10.96
C VAL A 106 -33.78 3.87 -10.96
N TYR A 107 -33.45 3.22 -12.07
CA TYR A 107 -33.55 1.78 -12.25
C TYR A 107 -32.17 1.17 -12.51
N VAL A 108 -31.88 0.01 -11.91
CA VAL A 108 -30.61 -0.72 -12.07
C VAL A 108 -30.86 -2.17 -12.47
N SER A 109 -30.01 -2.72 -13.33
CA SER A 109 -30.10 -4.10 -13.81
C SER A 109 -29.54 -5.14 -12.84
N LEU A 110 -30.14 -6.33 -12.83
CA LEU A 110 -29.46 -7.58 -12.48
C LEU A 110 -29.62 -8.60 -13.63
N PRO A 111 -28.57 -9.38 -13.98
CA PRO A 111 -27.20 -9.41 -13.43
C PRO A 111 -26.35 -8.16 -13.83
N PRO A 112 -25.08 -8.06 -13.39
CA PRO A 112 -24.15 -7.02 -13.84
C PRO A 112 -24.05 -6.92 -15.36
N ALA A 113 -23.74 -5.72 -15.85
CA ALA A 113 -23.47 -5.48 -17.26
C ALA A 113 -22.23 -6.26 -17.72
N GLY A 114 -22.29 -6.87 -18.91
CA GLY A 114 -21.14 -7.57 -19.49
C GLY A 114 -20.78 -8.91 -18.85
N SER A 115 -21.67 -9.53 -18.06
CA SER A 115 -21.48 -10.86 -17.45
C SER A 115 -21.44 -12.04 -18.45
N GLY A 116 -21.11 -11.77 -19.72
CA GLY A 116 -20.89 -12.80 -20.74
C GLY A 116 -19.51 -13.46 -20.59
N ALA A 117 -19.32 -14.61 -21.23
CA ALA A 117 -18.08 -15.37 -21.18
C ALA A 117 -16.86 -14.48 -21.51
N VAL A 118 -15.86 -14.49 -20.62
CA VAL A 118 -14.54 -13.90 -20.89
C VAL A 118 -13.98 -14.64 -22.11
N LYS A 119 -13.72 -13.91 -23.21
CA LYS A 119 -13.01 -14.52 -24.34
C LYS A 119 -11.63 -14.92 -23.86
N GLU A 120 -11.28 -16.20 -24.01
CA GLU A 120 -9.89 -16.65 -23.88
C GLU A 120 -9.04 -15.80 -24.84
N THR A 121 -8.16 -14.97 -24.28
CA THR A 121 -7.17 -14.24 -25.07
C THR A 121 -6.13 -15.23 -25.55
N GLN A 122 -6.02 -15.41 -26.87
CA GLN A 122 -4.86 -16.10 -27.44
C GLN A 122 -3.63 -15.23 -27.19
N HIS A 123 -2.65 -15.78 -26.48
CA HIS A 123 -1.41 -15.08 -26.17
C HIS A 123 -0.37 -15.33 -27.26
N SER A 124 0.30 -14.27 -27.72
CA SER A 124 1.44 -14.39 -28.61
C SER A 124 2.70 -14.68 -27.79
N ASN A 125 3.63 -15.46 -28.34
CA ASN A 125 4.93 -15.75 -27.68
C ASN A 125 6.09 -14.94 -28.27
N GLU A 126 5.81 -13.95 -29.13
CA GLU A 126 6.85 -13.20 -29.85
C GLU A 126 7.49 -12.08 -29.00
N ARG A 127 6.76 -11.57 -28.01
CA ARG A 127 7.18 -10.46 -27.14
C ARG A 127 7.14 -10.90 -25.68
N THR A 128 8.20 -10.64 -24.93
CA THR A 128 8.30 -11.00 -23.51
C THR A 128 8.45 -9.77 -22.63
N MET A 129 7.56 -9.62 -21.66
CA MET A 129 7.67 -8.64 -20.57
C MET A 129 8.06 -9.35 -19.29
N LEU A 130 9.19 -8.96 -18.72
CA LEU A 130 9.70 -9.51 -17.48
C LEU A 130 9.37 -8.60 -16.29
N ILE A 131 8.92 -9.18 -15.19
CA ILE A 131 8.72 -8.50 -13.92
C ILE A 131 9.57 -9.21 -12.87
N VAL A 132 10.51 -8.48 -12.26
CA VAL A 132 11.40 -8.98 -11.22
C VAL A 132 10.96 -8.43 -9.86
N GLY A 133 10.33 -9.27 -9.06
CA GLY A 133 9.77 -8.95 -7.74
C GLY A 133 8.28 -9.29 -7.65
N ALA A 134 7.94 -10.35 -6.91
CA ALA A 134 6.58 -10.86 -6.75
C ALA A 134 5.78 -10.20 -5.60
N GLY A 135 6.09 -8.94 -5.28
CA GLY A 135 5.36 -8.15 -4.28
C GLY A 135 4.14 -7.41 -4.87
N ALA A 136 3.64 -6.41 -4.14
CA ALA A 136 2.49 -5.61 -4.54
C ALA A 136 2.67 -4.88 -5.87
N ALA A 137 3.86 -4.33 -6.11
CA ALA A 137 4.24 -3.74 -7.38
C ALA A 137 4.15 -4.77 -8.53
N GLY A 138 4.71 -5.98 -8.35
CA GLY A 138 4.66 -7.02 -9.37
C GLY A 138 3.23 -7.47 -9.69
N ALA A 139 2.38 -7.64 -8.67
CA ALA A 139 0.96 -7.93 -8.86
C ALA A 139 0.24 -6.83 -9.67
N ALA A 140 0.50 -5.56 -9.33
CA ALA A 140 -0.06 -4.42 -10.04
C ALA A 140 0.42 -4.31 -11.49
N ALA A 141 1.69 -4.64 -11.76
CA ALA A 141 2.24 -4.68 -13.11
C ALA A 141 1.61 -5.78 -13.97
N CYS A 142 1.45 -6.99 -13.42
CA CYS A 142 0.77 -8.10 -14.09
C CYS A 142 -0.66 -7.72 -14.53
N SER A 143 -1.44 -7.12 -13.63
CA SER A 143 -2.79 -6.61 -13.95
C SER A 143 -2.74 -5.49 -14.99
N ALA A 144 -1.90 -4.48 -14.80
CA ALA A 144 -1.81 -3.34 -15.70
C ALA A 144 -1.34 -3.68 -17.12
N LEU A 145 -0.43 -4.64 -17.30
CA LEU A 145 -0.02 -5.10 -18.63
C LEU A 145 -1.20 -5.68 -19.42
N ARG A 146 -2.05 -6.48 -18.77
CA ARG A 146 -3.24 -7.05 -19.40
C ARG A 146 -4.33 -5.99 -19.62
N GLU A 147 -4.53 -5.07 -18.67
CA GLU A 147 -5.41 -3.91 -18.86
C GLU A 147 -4.97 -3.02 -20.04
N ALA A 148 -3.65 -2.87 -20.24
CA ALA A 148 -3.07 -2.13 -21.36
C ALA A 148 -3.20 -2.85 -22.72
N GLY A 149 -3.73 -4.08 -22.74
CA GLY A 149 -3.92 -4.87 -23.95
C GLY A 149 -2.66 -5.60 -24.42
N PHE A 150 -1.62 -5.73 -23.58
CA PHE A 150 -0.47 -6.56 -23.92
C PHE A 150 -0.89 -8.03 -23.97
N ASP A 151 -0.77 -8.64 -25.14
CA ASP A 151 -1.18 -10.01 -25.44
C ASP A 151 -0.01 -11.01 -25.41
N GLY A 152 1.23 -10.52 -25.30
CA GLY A 152 2.44 -11.34 -25.28
C GLY A 152 2.69 -12.12 -23.98
N ARG A 153 3.87 -12.76 -23.91
CA ARG A 153 4.35 -13.50 -22.73
C ARG A 153 4.68 -12.54 -21.59
N ILE A 154 4.13 -12.79 -20.41
CA ILE A 154 4.49 -12.09 -19.17
C ILE A 154 5.14 -13.11 -18.24
N VAL A 155 6.32 -12.77 -17.72
CA VAL A 155 7.03 -13.57 -16.72
C VAL A 155 7.15 -12.77 -15.42
N LEU A 156 6.64 -13.32 -14.32
CA LEU A 156 6.83 -12.81 -12.97
C LEU A 156 7.84 -13.69 -12.23
N ALA A 157 9.03 -13.16 -11.98
CA ALA A 157 10.09 -13.82 -11.23
C ALA A 157 10.26 -13.21 -9.84
N GLY A 158 10.37 -14.04 -8.80
CA GLY A 158 10.59 -13.59 -7.41
C GLY A 158 10.91 -14.75 -6.48
N ASP A 159 11.47 -14.45 -5.32
CA ASP A 159 11.93 -15.43 -4.32
C ASP A 159 10.91 -15.76 -3.22
N ASP A 160 9.75 -15.10 -3.20
CA ASP A 160 8.64 -15.48 -2.33
C ASP A 160 7.98 -16.77 -2.85
N ALA A 161 7.82 -17.77 -1.98
CA ALA A 161 7.40 -19.13 -2.32
C ALA A 161 5.94 -19.32 -2.79
N ARG A 162 5.24 -18.24 -3.16
CA ARG A 162 3.79 -18.22 -3.41
C ARG A 162 3.37 -17.12 -4.39
N GLU A 163 2.07 -16.90 -4.49
CA GLU A 163 1.42 -15.74 -5.09
C GLU A 163 1.72 -14.43 -4.33
N PRO A 164 1.74 -13.26 -5.01
CA PRO A 164 1.83 -11.97 -4.36
C PRO A 164 0.72 -11.79 -3.33
N TYR A 165 1.07 -11.30 -2.14
CA TYR A 165 0.18 -11.19 -1.00
C TYR A 165 0.29 -9.85 -0.28
N ASP A 166 -0.67 -9.56 0.58
CA ASP A 166 -0.68 -8.32 1.36
C ASP A 166 0.31 -8.36 2.53
N ARG A 167 1.54 -7.91 2.28
CA ARG A 167 2.58 -7.78 3.31
C ARG A 167 2.20 -6.80 4.44
N THR A 168 1.24 -5.89 4.24
CA THR A 168 0.83 -4.95 5.31
C THR A 168 0.12 -5.65 6.47
N SER A 169 -0.41 -6.85 6.21
CA SER A 169 -1.03 -7.71 7.24
C SER A 169 -0.01 -8.31 8.21
N LEU A 170 1.27 -8.39 7.82
CA LEU A 170 2.30 -9.07 8.61
C LEU A 170 2.62 -8.36 9.93
N SER A 171 2.77 -7.03 9.89
CA SER A 171 2.99 -6.21 11.10
C SER A 171 1.71 -5.92 11.89
N LYS A 172 0.54 -6.33 11.35
CA LYS A 172 -0.79 -6.07 11.90
C LYS A 172 -1.47 -7.36 12.32
N PHE A 173 -2.40 -7.88 11.52
CA PHE A 173 -3.28 -9.00 11.86
C PHE A 173 -2.53 -10.27 12.25
N THR A 174 -1.39 -10.57 11.60
CA THR A 174 -0.63 -11.78 11.95
C THR A 174 0.11 -11.62 13.28
N LEU A 175 0.86 -10.52 13.44
CA LEU A 175 1.48 -10.17 14.71
C LEU A 175 0.49 -9.78 15.80
N ALA A 176 -0.81 -9.68 15.52
CA ALA A 176 -1.92 -9.54 16.48
C ALA A 176 -2.62 -10.88 16.82
N GLY A 177 -2.49 -11.89 15.95
CA GLY A 177 -2.99 -13.25 16.17
C GLY A 177 -4.38 -13.49 15.66
N ASP A 178 -4.89 -12.51 14.91
CA ASP A 178 -6.18 -12.57 14.25
C ASP A 178 -6.12 -13.45 13.00
N MET A 179 -4.92 -13.69 12.46
CA MET A 179 -4.69 -14.44 11.22
C MET A 179 -3.33 -15.17 11.24
N PRO A 180 -3.26 -16.46 10.89
CA PRO A 180 -1.99 -17.14 10.63
C PRO A 180 -1.21 -16.51 9.47
N PRO A 181 0.15 -16.48 9.47
CA PRO A 181 0.93 -15.95 8.35
C PRO A 181 0.64 -16.60 6.99
N ASP A 182 0.23 -17.87 6.98
CA ASP A 182 -0.11 -18.60 5.76
C ASP A 182 -1.45 -18.19 5.14
N ASP A 183 -2.36 -17.63 5.95
CA ASP A 183 -3.70 -17.22 5.56
C ASP A 183 -3.77 -15.75 5.10
N VAL A 184 -2.62 -15.04 5.10
CA VAL A 184 -2.54 -13.69 4.55
C VAL A 184 -3.04 -13.72 3.10
N PRO A 185 -4.05 -12.89 2.76
CA PRO A 185 -4.75 -13.02 1.50
C PRO A 185 -3.82 -12.70 0.31
N PRO A 186 -4.03 -13.38 -0.83
CA PRO A 186 -3.39 -12.99 -2.08
C PRO A 186 -3.90 -11.64 -2.56
N LEU A 187 -3.09 -10.93 -3.33
CA LEU A 187 -3.48 -9.64 -3.93
C LEU A 187 -4.33 -9.80 -5.19
N LEU A 188 -4.26 -10.96 -5.82
CA LEU A 188 -4.94 -11.31 -7.05
C LEU A 188 -5.79 -12.54 -6.80
N ASP A 189 -6.90 -12.68 -7.53
CA ASP A 189 -7.75 -13.85 -7.46
C ASP A 189 -6.94 -15.12 -7.82
N GLN A 190 -7.23 -16.28 -7.20
CA GLN A 190 -6.40 -17.49 -7.30
C GLN A 190 -6.19 -17.97 -8.76
N ASP A 191 -7.19 -17.79 -9.62
CA ASP A 191 -7.14 -18.18 -11.04
C ASP A 191 -6.53 -17.12 -11.95
N PHE A 192 -6.18 -15.93 -11.43
CA PHE A 192 -5.76 -14.78 -12.22
C PHE A 192 -4.59 -15.10 -13.16
N PHE A 193 -3.52 -15.72 -12.63
CA PHE A 193 -2.34 -16.02 -13.43
C PHE A 193 -2.63 -17.00 -14.56
N ALA A 194 -3.45 -18.03 -14.30
CA ALA A 194 -3.85 -19.00 -15.31
C ALA A 194 -4.77 -18.37 -16.36
N LYS A 195 -5.79 -17.62 -15.91
CA LYS A 195 -6.75 -16.90 -16.76
C LYS A 195 -6.09 -15.89 -17.69
N HIS A 196 -5.00 -15.26 -17.25
CA HIS A 196 -4.29 -14.23 -18.00
C HIS A 196 -2.96 -14.72 -18.61
N GLY A 197 -2.68 -16.03 -18.59
CA GLY A 197 -1.48 -16.61 -19.19
C GLY A 197 -0.18 -15.96 -18.70
N ILE A 198 -0.02 -15.82 -17.38
CA ILE A 198 1.16 -15.22 -16.76
C ILE A 198 2.02 -16.33 -16.15
N GLU A 199 3.26 -16.42 -16.61
CA GLU A 199 4.24 -17.38 -16.13
C GLU A 199 4.84 -16.89 -14.81
N ARG A 200 4.85 -17.76 -13.80
CA ARG A 200 5.45 -17.48 -12.49
C ARG A 200 6.69 -18.34 -12.31
N ILE A 201 7.79 -17.70 -11.92
CA ILE A 201 9.04 -18.38 -11.60
C ILE A 201 9.46 -18.02 -10.17
N GLU A 202 9.47 -19.03 -9.32
CA GLU A 202 9.94 -18.92 -7.94
C GLU A 202 11.46 -19.04 -7.91
N SER A 203 12.13 -17.92 -8.17
CA SER A 203 13.58 -17.83 -8.08
C SER A 203 14.04 -16.39 -7.98
N LYS A 204 15.06 -16.18 -7.15
CA LYS A 204 15.70 -14.88 -6.96
C LYS A 204 16.47 -14.47 -8.21
N ALA A 205 16.32 -13.22 -8.64
CA ALA A 205 17.23 -12.63 -9.62
C ALA A 205 18.61 -12.41 -8.99
N ILE A 206 19.65 -12.92 -9.64
CA ILE A 206 21.04 -12.85 -9.17
C ILE A 206 21.92 -11.96 -10.04
N ARG A 207 21.51 -11.72 -11.30
CA ARG A 207 22.16 -10.76 -12.20
C ARG A 207 21.16 -10.19 -13.21
N LEU A 208 21.19 -8.88 -13.41
CA LEU A 208 20.52 -8.19 -14.50
C LEU A 208 21.36 -6.98 -14.90
N ASP A 209 21.84 -6.96 -16.14
CA ASP A 209 22.43 -5.75 -16.73
C ASP A 209 21.42 -5.13 -17.71
N ALA A 210 21.21 -3.82 -17.62
CA ALA A 210 20.27 -3.10 -18.46
C ALA A 210 20.59 -3.19 -19.96
N ALA A 211 21.86 -3.30 -20.34
CA ALA A 211 22.28 -3.41 -21.74
C ALA A 211 22.05 -4.81 -22.34
N ASP A 212 22.10 -5.83 -21.49
CA ASP A 212 22.10 -7.25 -21.84
C ASP A 212 20.70 -7.80 -22.20
N LYS A 213 19.63 -7.09 -21.81
CA LYS A 213 18.22 -7.48 -22.00
C LYS A 213 17.85 -8.90 -21.55
N HIS A 214 18.49 -9.39 -20.50
CA HIS A 214 18.13 -10.65 -19.84
C HIS A 214 18.36 -10.61 -18.33
N VAL A 215 17.68 -11.48 -17.61
CA VAL A 215 17.93 -11.75 -16.19
C VAL A 215 18.48 -13.16 -16.02
N GLU A 216 19.38 -13.34 -15.05
CA GLU A 216 19.81 -14.64 -14.54
C GLU A 216 19.19 -14.88 -13.17
N LEU A 217 18.59 -16.06 -13.00
CA LEU A 217 17.93 -16.49 -11.78
C LEU A 217 18.78 -17.50 -11.01
N ALA A 218 18.58 -17.58 -9.69
CA ALA A 218 19.32 -18.48 -8.81
C ALA A 218 19.15 -19.97 -9.16
N ASN A 219 18.05 -20.34 -9.83
CA ASN A 219 17.81 -21.70 -10.32
C ASN A 219 18.52 -22.02 -11.66
N GLY A 220 19.35 -21.10 -12.17
CA GLY A 220 20.11 -21.25 -13.41
C GLY A 220 19.34 -20.89 -14.68
N GLN A 221 18.06 -20.50 -14.58
CA GLN A 221 17.31 -20.00 -15.74
C GLN A 221 17.83 -18.63 -16.16
N LYS A 222 17.87 -18.42 -17.48
CA LYS A 222 18.10 -17.12 -18.12
C LYS A 222 16.86 -16.75 -18.93
N ILE A 223 16.42 -15.51 -18.79
CA ILE A 223 15.18 -15.03 -19.41
C ILE A 223 15.47 -13.74 -20.16
N ASP A 224 15.40 -13.81 -21.48
CA ASP A 224 15.46 -12.65 -22.36
C ASP A 224 14.13 -11.90 -22.36
N TYR A 225 14.19 -10.57 -22.46
CA TYR A 225 13.01 -9.72 -22.44
C TYR A 225 13.07 -8.59 -23.47
N GLU A 226 11.90 -8.14 -23.90
CA GLU A 226 11.77 -6.92 -24.70
C GLU A 226 11.87 -5.68 -23.81
N ALA A 227 11.10 -5.70 -22.71
CA ALA A 227 11.19 -4.75 -21.60
C ALA A 227 11.05 -5.47 -20.25
N ALA A 228 11.65 -4.90 -19.21
CA ALA A 228 11.60 -5.43 -17.86
C ALA A 228 11.21 -4.35 -16.83
N LEU A 229 10.49 -4.78 -15.79
CA LEU A 229 10.24 -4.00 -14.58
C LEU A 229 10.96 -4.63 -13.39
N VAL A 230 11.83 -3.88 -12.74
CA VAL A 230 12.44 -4.26 -11.46
C VAL A 230 11.64 -3.63 -10.32
N CYS A 231 11.06 -4.45 -9.47
CA CYS A 231 10.26 -4.04 -8.32
C CYS A 231 10.49 -4.94 -7.11
N THR A 232 11.76 -5.21 -6.81
CA THR A 232 12.22 -6.13 -5.77
C THR A 232 12.01 -5.61 -4.34
N GLY A 233 11.63 -4.34 -4.18
CA GLY A 233 11.28 -3.73 -2.91
C GLY A 233 12.47 -3.55 -1.95
N GLY A 234 12.17 -3.35 -0.66
CA GLY A 234 13.17 -3.21 0.40
C GLY A 234 13.53 -4.50 1.13
N MET A 235 14.77 -4.55 1.64
CA MET A 235 15.34 -5.51 2.57
C MET A 235 15.49 -4.87 3.96
N PRO A 236 15.00 -5.46 5.05
CA PRO A 236 15.26 -4.96 6.40
C PRO A 236 16.75 -4.88 6.69
N LYS A 237 17.18 -3.79 7.34
CA LYS A 237 18.57 -3.61 7.75
C LYS A 237 18.80 -4.39 9.06
N PRO A 238 19.66 -5.42 9.07
CA PRO A 238 20.06 -6.07 10.31
C PRO A 238 20.83 -5.08 11.21
N LEU A 239 20.77 -5.32 12.51
CA LEU A 239 21.62 -4.59 13.46
C LEU A 239 23.04 -5.16 13.42
N ASP A 240 24.02 -4.30 13.19
CA ASP A 240 25.44 -4.65 13.26
C ASP A 240 26.00 -4.33 14.65
N ILE A 241 25.62 -5.14 15.63
CA ILE A 241 26.04 -5.02 17.04
C ILE A 241 26.30 -6.41 17.64
N PRO A 242 27.10 -6.52 18.71
CA PRO A 242 27.33 -7.79 19.38
C PRO A 242 26.03 -8.47 19.82
N GLY A 243 25.89 -9.76 19.50
CA GLY A 243 24.72 -10.58 19.84
C GLY A 243 23.53 -10.47 18.89
N SER A 244 23.65 -9.76 17.76
CA SER A 244 22.57 -9.67 16.76
C SER A 244 22.22 -10.99 16.06
N ASN A 245 23.06 -12.01 16.21
CA ASN A 245 22.88 -13.36 15.70
C ASN A 245 22.31 -14.35 16.74
N LEU A 246 21.97 -13.90 17.95
CA LEU A 246 21.32 -14.74 18.96
C LEU A 246 19.93 -15.19 18.49
N GLU A 247 19.48 -16.35 18.96
CA GLU A 247 18.10 -16.77 18.74
C GLU A 247 17.11 -15.76 19.34
N HIS A 248 15.93 -15.67 18.72
CA HIS A 248 14.85 -14.74 19.06
C HIS A 248 15.14 -13.24 18.83
N VAL A 249 16.20 -12.91 18.10
CA VAL A 249 16.41 -11.60 17.49
C VAL A 249 15.89 -11.62 16.05
N HIS A 250 14.81 -10.90 15.79
CA HIS A 250 14.07 -10.98 14.52
C HIS A 250 14.07 -9.68 13.75
N LEU A 251 13.90 -9.82 12.44
CA LEU A 251 13.44 -8.80 11.51
C LEU A 251 12.03 -9.18 11.04
N LEU A 252 11.30 -8.27 10.40
CA LEU A 252 9.99 -8.56 9.81
C LEU A 252 9.89 -8.04 8.37
N ARG A 253 9.74 -8.96 7.42
CA ARG A 253 9.44 -8.67 6.01
C ARG A 253 8.57 -9.72 5.35
N THR A 254 8.78 -10.99 5.67
CA THR A 254 8.14 -12.15 5.02
C THR A 254 7.18 -12.88 5.95
N ARG A 255 6.43 -13.84 5.40
CA ARG A 255 5.60 -14.75 6.20
C ARG A 255 6.44 -15.63 7.11
N GLU A 256 7.63 -16.01 6.65
CA GLU A 256 8.62 -16.79 7.39
C GLU A 256 9.09 -16.02 8.62
N ASP A 257 9.41 -14.73 8.46
CA ASP A 257 9.75 -13.85 9.58
C ASP A 257 8.61 -13.77 10.59
N ALA A 258 7.39 -13.53 10.12
CA ALA A 258 6.21 -13.46 10.99
C ALA A 258 5.99 -14.78 11.75
N ARG A 259 6.16 -15.93 11.09
CA ARG A 259 6.07 -17.26 11.72
C ARG A 259 7.15 -17.44 12.79
N ALA A 260 8.39 -17.08 12.49
CA ALA A 260 9.51 -17.18 13.42
C ALA A 260 9.31 -16.31 14.66
N ILE A 261 8.79 -15.08 14.48
CA ILE A 261 8.43 -14.20 15.59
C ILE A 261 7.33 -14.83 16.45
N LEU A 262 6.24 -15.29 15.84
CA LEU A 262 5.11 -15.88 16.58
C LEU A 262 5.52 -17.13 17.37
N GLN A 263 6.30 -18.01 16.76
CA GLN A 263 6.84 -19.19 17.44
C GLN A 263 7.76 -18.78 18.61
N SER A 264 8.55 -17.72 18.42
CA SER A 264 9.42 -17.19 19.47
C SER A 264 8.65 -16.57 20.63
N LEU A 265 7.36 -16.26 20.50
CA LEU A 265 6.55 -15.71 21.60
C LEU A 265 5.95 -16.81 22.49
N GLU A 266 5.96 -18.08 22.06
CA GLU A 266 5.38 -19.19 22.83
C GLU A 266 6.02 -19.31 24.22
N GLY A 267 5.20 -19.18 25.26
CA GLY A 267 5.64 -19.26 26.67
C GLY A 267 6.47 -18.08 27.17
N ARG A 268 6.64 -17.02 26.37
CA ARG A 268 7.41 -15.81 26.72
C ARG A 268 6.49 -14.61 26.88
N LYS A 269 6.95 -13.63 27.66
CA LYS A 269 6.14 -12.46 28.01
C LYS A 269 6.79 -11.11 27.71
N ARG A 270 8.07 -11.04 27.37
CA ARG A 270 8.77 -9.75 27.20
C ARG A 270 9.37 -9.61 25.81
N ALA A 271 8.96 -8.55 25.10
CA ALA A 271 9.50 -8.17 23.81
C ALA A 271 10.13 -6.79 23.85
N VAL A 272 11.33 -6.65 23.27
CA VAL A 272 11.95 -5.36 23.01
C VAL A 272 11.91 -5.06 21.51
N ILE A 273 11.39 -3.90 21.15
CA ILE A 273 11.33 -3.41 19.78
C ILE A 273 12.39 -2.33 19.61
N VAL A 274 13.29 -2.52 18.66
CA VAL A 274 14.35 -1.56 18.34
C VAL A 274 13.92 -0.72 17.14
N GLY A 275 13.41 0.48 17.42
CA GLY A 275 12.90 1.43 16.44
C GLY A 275 11.44 1.84 16.71
N ALA A 276 11.20 3.15 16.71
CA ALA A 276 9.88 3.76 16.95
C ALA A 276 9.28 4.37 15.66
N SER A 277 9.26 3.59 14.59
CA SER A 277 8.66 3.93 13.29
C SER A 277 7.50 2.98 12.98
N PHE A 278 6.97 2.99 11.75
CA PHE A 278 5.74 2.31 11.33
C PHE A 278 5.69 0.85 11.77
N ILE A 279 6.58 0.00 11.24
CA ILE A 279 6.59 -1.43 11.56
C ILE A 279 6.79 -1.68 13.05
N GLY A 280 7.68 -0.92 13.70
CA GLY A 280 7.97 -1.08 15.12
C GLY A 280 6.75 -0.77 16.00
N LEU A 281 6.02 0.31 15.72
CA LEU A 281 4.85 0.69 16.49
C LEU A 281 3.60 -0.13 16.13
N GLU A 282 3.43 -0.53 14.87
CA GLU A 282 2.39 -1.50 14.53
C GLU A 282 2.61 -2.81 15.31
N ALA A 283 3.82 -3.36 15.27
CA ALA A 283 4.18 -4.54 16.04
C ALA A 283 4.00 -4.35 17.56
N ALA A 284 4.38 -3.19 18.11
CA ALA A 284 4.16 -2.87 19.52
C ALA A 284 2.69 -2.98 19.90
N SER A 285 1.81 -2.38 19.11
CA SER A 285 0.36 -2.43 19.37
C SER A 285 -0.19 -3.85 19.29
N CYS A 286 0.25 -4.64 18.31
CA CYS A 286 -0.19 -6.01 18.10
C CYS A 286 0.32 -6.98 19.18
N LEU A 287 1.55 -6.80 19.65
CA LEU A 287 2.11 -7.59 20.76
C LEU A 287 1.44 -7.25 22.09
N ARG A 288 1.08 -5.98 22.35
CA ARG A 288 0.28 -5.62 23.53
C ARG A 288 -1.09 -6.29 23.53
N LYS A 289 -1.76 -6.43 22.36
CA LYS A 289 -3.01 -7.20 22.23
C LYS A 289 -2.87 -8.67 22.69
N ARG A 290 -1.66 -9.21 22.67
CA ARG A 290 -1.31 -10.56 23.14
C ARG A 290 -0.88 -10.64 24.61
N ASP A 291 -1.03 -9.58 25.39
CA ASP A 291 -0.55 -9.53 26.78
C ASP A 291 0.98 -9.74 26.89
N ILE A 292 1.73 -9.33 25.86
CA ILE A 292 3.20 -9.28 25.90
C ILE A 292 3.62 -7.93 26.47
N ASP A 293 4.54 -7.92 27.44
CA ASP A 293 5.21 -6.73 27.94
C ASP A 293 6.16 -6.18 26.87
N VAL A 294 5.82 -5.02 26.32
CA VAL A 294 6.53 -4.41 25.19
C VAL A 294 7.32 -3.21 25.66
N THR A 295 8.62 -3.21 25.35
CA THR A 295 9.48 -2.04 25.47
C THR A 295 9.97 -1.59 24.11
N VAL A 296 9.85 -0.31 23.78
CA VAL A 296 10.35 0.29 22.53
C VAL A 296 11.59 1.12 22.83
N VAL A 297 12.69 0.86 22.12
CA VAL A 297 13.95 1.62 22.22
C VAL A 297 14.19 2.36 20.91
N ALA A 298 14.41 3.67 20.97
CA ALA A 298 14.68 4.46 19.78
C ALA A 298 15.56 5.69 20.05
N PRO A 299 16.40 6.10 19.08
CA PRO A 299 17.32 7.23 19.25
C PRO A 299 16.64 8.60 19.15
N GLY A 300 15.40 8.67 18.65
CA GLY A 300 14.65 9.92 18.53
C GLY A 300 14.04 10.37 19.87
N LYS A 301 13.62 11.64 19.93
CA LYS A 301 12.93 12.22 21.10
C LYS A 301 11.52 11.69 21.28
N VAL A 302 10.77 11.60 20.17
CA VAL A 302 9.42 11.01 20.09
C VAL A 302 9.30 10.19 18.80
N PRO A 303 8.37 9.23 18.72
CA PRO A 303 8.09 8.52 17.47
C PRO A 303 7.75 9.47 16.32
N PHE A 304 8.08 9.10 15.09
CA PHE A 304 7.74 9.87 13.87
C PHE A 304 8.12 11.35 13.85
N ALA A 305 9.00 11.85 14.73
CA ALA A 305 9.32 13.28 14.80
C ALA A 305 9.77 13.86 13.45
N LYS A 306 10.51 13.07 12.65
CA LYS A 306 10.97 13.46 11.32
C LYS A 306 9.84 13.50 10.28
N GLN A 307 8.85 12.63 10.42
CA GLN A 307 7.75 12.47 9.46
C GLN A 307 6.59 13.41 9.76
N PHE A 308 6.22 13.53 11.04
CA PHE A 308 4.96 14.18 11.48
C PHE A 308 5.19 15.33 12.47
N GLY A 309 6.44 15.61 12.85
CA GLY A 309 6.77 16.61 13.87
C GLY A 309 6.54 16.14 15.30
N GLU A 310 7.04 16.90 16.27
CA GLU A 310 7.05 16.48 17.68
C GLU A 310 5.65 16.37 18.29
N ARG A 311 4.70 17.25 17.94
CA ARG A 311 3.35 17.25 18.51
C ARG A 311 2.59 15.96 18.19
N ILE A 312 2.62 15.52 16.93
CA ILE A 312 1.97 14.27 16.50
C ILE A 312 2.77 13.07 17.01
N GLY A 313 4.10 13.15 17.04
CA GLY A 313 4.94 12.12 17.64
C GLY A 313 4.62 11.86 19.12
N GLU A 314 4.38 12.90 19.89
CA GLU A 314 4.00 12.80 21.30
C GLU A 314 2.60 12.17 21.47
N MET A 315 1.65 12.46 20.58
CA MET A 315 0.36 11.76 20.55
C MET A 315 0.56 10.25 20.36
N PHE A 316 1.38 9.83 19.39
CA PHE A 316 1.67 8.40 19.18
C PHE A 316 2.31 7.76 20.41
N ARG A 317 3.27 8.46 21.04
CA ARG A 317 3.89 7.99 22.27
C ARG A 317 2.85 7.77 23.38
N LYS A 318 2.02 8.78 23.68
CA LYS A 318 0.98 8.69 24.70
C LYS A 318 -0.02 7.57 24.42
N LEU A 319 -0.46 7.44 23.18
CA LEU A 319 -1.38 6.37 22.76
C LEU A 319 -0.80 4.98 23.09
N HIS A 320 0.48 4.77 22.79
CA HIS A 320 1.18 3.52 23.09
C HIS A 320 1.42 3.30 24.60
N GLU A 321 1.84 4.35 25.32
CA GLU A 321 2.04 4.30 26.79
C GLU A 321 0.72 4.00 27.53
N GLN A 322 -0.39 4.59 27.10
CA GLN A 322 -1.74 4.29 27.63
C GLN A 322 -2.14 2.82 27.43
N ASN A 323 -1.60 2.17 26.40
CA ASN A 323 -1.80 0.75 26.11
C ASN A 323 -0.68 -0.15 26.70
N GLY A 324 0.14 0.38 27.60
CA GLY A 324 1.13 -0.37 28.38
C GLY A 324 2.46 -0.61 27.68
N VAL A 325 2.79 0.14 26.63
CA VAL A 325 4.14 0.15 26.05
C VAL A 325 5.06 1.03 26.89
N THR A 326 6.25 0.53 27.21
CA THR A 326 7.32 1.32 27.83
C THR A 326 8.26 1.87 26.77
N PHE A 327 8.57 3.17 26.79
CA PHE A 327 9.52 3.77 25.85
C PHE A 327 10.86 4.13 26.51
N HIS A 328 11.95 3.75 25.84
CA HIS A 328 13.30 4.28 26.06
C HIS A 328 13.68 5.12 24.83
N MET A 329 13.25 6.38 24.84
CA MET A 329 13.58 7.37 23.81
C MET A 329 14.96 7.99 24.06
N ASN A 330 15.55 8.59 23.04
CA ASN A 330 16.93 9.11 23.06
C ASN A 330 17.97 8.05 23.49
N ALA A 331 17.68 6.76 23.21
CA ALA A 331 18.54 5.65 23.58
C ALA A 331 18.90 4.81 22.34
N ARG A 332 20.08 4.19 22.37
CA ARG A 332 20.50 3.23 21.34
C ARG A 332 20.78 1.89 21.98
N VAL A 333 20.49 0.82 21.25
CA VAL A 333 20.95 -0.52 21.63
C VAL A 333 22.42 -0.67 21.23
N SER A 334 23.24 -1.10 22.17
CA SER A 334 24.68 -1.32 21.98
C SER A 334 25.06 -2.79 21.86
N ALA A 335 24.28 -3.70 22.45
CA ALA A 335 24.47 -5.15 22.34
C ALA A 335 23.22 -5.93 22.76
N PHE A 336 23.16 -7.20 22.36
CA PHE A 336 22.29 -8.22 22.93
C PHE A 336 23.11 -9.23 23.71
N ARG A 337 22.58 -9.75 24.82
CA ARG A 337 23.24 -10.78 25.64
C ARG A 337 22.35 -12.00 25.86
N GLY A 338 23.00 -13.15 25.86
CA GLY A 338 22.40 -14.47 25.96
C GLY A 338 23.46 -15.55 25.78
N SER A 339 23.16 -16.78 26.17
CA SER A 339 24.00 -17.94 25.85
C SER A 339 23.75 -18.42 24.41
N ASN A 340 22.50 -18.79 24.12
CA ASN A 340 22.03 -19.21 22.79
C ASN A 340 20.97 -18.25 22.23
N GLU A 341 20.03 -17.86 23.10
CA GLU A 341 18.93 -16.94 22.80
C GLU A 341 19.09 -15.63 23.56
N VAL A 342 18.52 -14.54 23.04
CA VAL A 342 18.53 -13.24 23.72
C VAL A 342 17.82 -13.31 25.08
N ARG A 343 18.44 -12.71 26.09
CA ARG A 343 17.91 -12.56 27.45
C ARG A 343 17.95 -11.11 27.94
N GLU A 344 18.88 -10.31 27.42
CA GLU A 344 19.03 -8.90 27.76
C GLU A 344 19.36 -8.06 26.51
N VAL A 345 18.78 -6.86 26.47
CA VAL A 345 19.16 -5.77 25.57
C VAL A 345 19.97 -4.75 26.36
N ILE A 346 21.16 -4.41 25.87
CA ILE A 346 22.06 -3.45 26.50
C ILE A 346 21.96 -2.13 25.76
N LEU A 347 21.69 -1.05 26.49
CA LEU A 347 21.66 0.29 25.94
C LEU A 347 23.07 0.90 25.89
N ASP A 348 23.25 1.95 25.12
CA ASP A 348 24.50 2.73 25.07
C ASP A 348 24.85 3.42 26.40
N SER A 349 23.84 3.68 27.24
CA SER A 349 24.02 4.11 28.64
C SER A 349 24.59 3.02 29.57
N GLY A 350 24.59 1.75 29.14
CA GLY A 350 24.90 0.59 29.97
C GLY A 350 23.71 0.01 30.74
N GLU A 351 22.53 0.63 30.66
CA GLU A 351 21.28 0.07 31.17
C GLU A 351 20.97 -1.28 30.50
N LYS A 352 20.36 -2.20 31.26
CA LYS A 352 20.00 -3.54 30.80
C LYS A 352 18.50 -3.74 30.88
N LEU A 353 17.90 -4.09 29.75
CA LEU A 353 16.49 -4.41 29.63
C LEU A 353 16.35 -5.91 29.46
N ALA A 354 15.53 -6.56 30.29
CA ALA A 354 15.26 -7.98 30.10
C ALA A 354 14.37 -8.18 28.87
N ALA A 355 14.74 -9.11 28.00
CA ALA A 355 14.02 -9.39 26.75
C ALA A 355 14.05 -10.89 26.45
N ASP A 356 12.89 -11.45 26.11
CA ASP A 356 12.80 -12.85 25.65
C ASP A 356 12.72 -12.92 24.12
N VAL A 357 12.26 -11.84 23.49
CA VAL A 357 12.20 -11.65 22.03
C VAL A 357 12.63 -10.23 21.70
N VAL A 358 13.39 -10.07 20.62
CA VAL A 358 13.73 -8.76 20.05
C VAL A 358 13.19 -8.65 18.63
N LEU A 359 12.55 -7.53 18.30
CA LEU A 359 12.20 -7.17 16.92
C LEU A 359 12.95 -5.91 16.51
N ALA A 360 13.82 -6.01 15.51
CA ALA A 360 14.55 -4.88 14.97
C ALA A 360 13.80 -4.24 13.79
N GLY A 361 13.39 -2.99 13.96
CA GLY A 361 12.72 -2.16 12.97
C GLY A 361 13.53 -0.90 12.65
N THR A 362 14.79 -1.08 12.22
CA THR A 362 15.74 0.04 12.05
C THR A 362 15.78 0.64 10.64
N GLY A 363 14.84 0.25 9.79
CA GLY A 363 14.70 0.71 8.41
C GLY A 363 15.02 -0.37 7.39
N VAL A 364 14.90 -0.02 6.12
CA VAL A 364 15.17 -0.92 4.99
C VAL A 364 16.21 -0.31 4.04
N GLY A 365 16.79 -1.15 3.19
CA GLY A 365 17.57 -0.77 2.03
C GLY A 365 16.97 -1.34 0.73
N PRO A 366 17.15 -0.70 -0.43
CA PRO A 366 16.74 -1.22 -1.73
C PRO A 366 17.37 -2.59 -2.04
N ALA A 367 16.56 -3.53 -2.54
CA ALA A 367 17.02 -4.85 -2.97
C ALA A 367 17.57 -4.81 -4.41
N THR A 368 18.69 -4.11 -4.63
CA THR A 368 19.20 -3.75 -5.97
C THR A 368 20.60 -4.30 -6.29
N SER A 369 21.21 -5.09 -5.40
CA SER A 369 22.60 -5.54 -5.53
C SER A 369 22.92 -6.40 -6.77
N PHE A 370 21.90 -6.98 -7.41
CA PHE A 370 22.05 -7.78 -8.64
C PHE A 370 22.01 -6.94 -9.93
N LEU A 371 21.69 -5.65 -9.80
CA LEU A 371 21.39 -4.77 -10.92
C LEU A 371 22.62 -3.96 -11.35
N SER A 372 22.92 -3.96 -12.65
CA SER A 372 23.94 -3.12 -13.27
C SER A 372 23.40 -2.40 -14.52
N GLY A 373 24.13 -1.41 -15.03
CA GLY A 373 23.73 -0.65 -16.21
C GLY A 373 22.64 0.41 -15.96
N VAL A 374 22.34 0.72 -14.70
CA VAL A 374 21.43 1.81 -14.28
C VAL A 374 22.15 2.81 -13.38
N THR A 375 21.54 3.99 -13.18
CA THR A 375 22.03 4.95 -12.17
C THR A 375 21.52 4.54 -10.78
N LEU A 376 22.45 4.17 -9.90
CA LEU A 376 22.19 3.89 -8.49
C LEU A 376 22.61 5.08 -7.63
N GLU A 377 21.80 5.39 -6.63
CA GLU A 377 22.08 6.36 -5.59
C GLU A 377 22.96 5.74 -4.49
N ASP A 378 23.50 6.57 -3.58
CA ASP A 378 24.35 6.11 -2.47
C ASP A 378 23.65 5.07 -1.57
N ASP A 379 22.32 5.17 -1.43
CA ASP A 379 21.53 4.22 -0.65
C ASP A 379 21.12 2.97 -1.44
N GLY A 380 21.57 2.83 -2.70
CA GLY A 380 21.22 1.75 -3.61
C GLY A 380 19.90 1.95 -4.37
N GLY A 381 19.22 3.10 -4.21
CA GLY A 381 18.00 3.41 -4.95
C GLY A 381 18.25 3.55 -6.45
N VAL A 382 17.31 3.09 -7.28
CA VAL A 382 17.37 3.21 -8.74
C VAL A 382 16.72 4.53 -9.16
N ARG A 383 17.46 5.40 -9.83
CA ARG A 383 16.91 6.64 -10.38
C ARG A 383 16.00 6.34 -11.58
N VAL A 384 14.81 6.93 -11.59
CA VAL A 384 13.85 6.83 -12.69
C VAL A 384 13.33 8.21 -13.12
N ASP A 385 12.83 8.31 -14.34
CA ASP A 385 12.07 9.47 -14.81
C ASP A 385 10.58 9.40 -14.42
N ASP A 386 9.77 10.37 -14.85
CA ASP A 386 8.33 10.41 -14.56
C ASP A 386 7.53 9.30 -15.24
N THR A 387 8.13 8.53 -16.16
CA THR A 387 7.55 7.34 -16.81
C THR A 387 7.99 6.03 -16.14
N MET A 388 8.76 6.12 -15.04
CA MET A 388 9.40 5.03 -14.30
C MET A 388 10.54 4.33 -15.07
N LEU A 389 11.06 4.94 -16.14
CA LEU A 389 12.16 4.40 -16.93
C LEU A 389 13.50 4.61 -16.20
N ALA A 390 14.27 3.55 -16.04
CA ALA A 390 15.60 3.57 -15.40
C ALA A 390 16.74 3.52 -16.44
N ALA A 391 16.53 2.76 -17.51
CA ALA A 391 17.42 2.60 -18.66
C ALA A 391 16.59 2.13 -19.88
N PRO A 392 17.13 2.10 -21.11
CA PRO A 392 16.37 1.67 -22.28
C PRO A 392 15.68 0.31 -22.09
N ALA A 393 14.35 0.31 -22.14
CA ALA A 393 13.49 -0.84 -21.91
C ALA A 393 13.58 -1.49 -20.51
N LEU A 394 14.17 -0.79 -19.53
CA LEU A 394 14.24 -1.23 -18.13
C LEU A 394 13.60 -0.17 -17.24
N TYR A 395 12.59 -0.59 -16.49
CA TYR A 395 11.81 0.23 -15.58
C TYR A 395 12.08 -0.18 -14.13
N ALA A 396 11.87 0.72 -13.18
CA ALA A 396 11.92 0.40 -11.76
C ALA A 396 10.73 0.99 -10.99
N ALA A 397 10.23 0.26 -9.99
CA ALA A 397 9.05 0.66 -9.21
C ALA A 397 9.14 0.28 -7.72
N GLY A 398 8.34 0.97 -6.89
CA GLY A 398 8.27 0.72 -5.45
C GLY A 398 9.49 1.17 -4.66
N ASP A 399 9.77 0.47 -3.56
CA ASP A 399 10.75 0.87 -2.53
C ASP A 399 12.16 1.13 -3.09
N ILE A 400 12.49 0.59 -4.26
CA ILE A 400 13.78 0.79 -4.92
C ILE A 400 13.84 2.05 -5.77
N ALA A 401 12.70 2.58 -6.23
CA ALA A 401 12.66 3.68 -7.19
C ALA A 401 12.81 5.04 -6.50
N ARG A 402 13.81 5.80 -6.93
CA ARG A 402 13.96 7.23 -6.66
C ARG A 402 13.41 8.01 -7.85
N PHE A 403 12.28 8.68 -7.65
CA PHE A 403 11.47 9.28 -8.71
C PHE A 403 11.23 10.79 -8.48
N PRO A 404 11.04 11.58 -9.56
CA PRO A 404 10.64 12.97 -9.44
C PRO A 404 9.25 13.07 -8.80
N LEU A 405 9.17 13.65 -7.61
CA LEU A 405 7.89 13.84 -6.95
C LEU A 405 7.07 14.88 -7.73
N PRO A 406 5.86 14.55 -8.22
CA PRO A 406 5.08 15.50 -9.00
C PRO A 406 4.86 16.80 -8.24
N ARG A 407 4.98 17.93 -8.94
CA ARG A 407 4.72 19.28 -8.41
C ARG A 407 5.67 19.68 -7.26
N SER A 408 6.83 19.04 -7.21
CA SER A 408 7.95 19.35 -6.33
C SER A 408 9.25 19.28 -7.13
N ASP A 409 10.27 20.02 -6.71
CA ASP A 409 11.62 19.91 -7.28
C ASP A 409 12.41 18.75 -6.66
N GLN A 410 11.77 17.97 -5.79
CA GLN A 410 12.40 16.87 -5.07
C GLN A 410 12.40 15.57 -5.88
N ASN A 411 13.50 14.84 -5.76
CA ASN A 411 13.61 13.46 -6.22
C ASN A 411 13.72 12.52 -5.01
N VAL A 412 12.68 11.74 -4.77
CA VAL A 412 12.46 11.05 -3.49
C VAL A 412 12.33 9.54 -3.69
N ARG A 413 12.58 8.80 -2.62
CA ARG A 413 12.33 7.36 -2.55
C ARG A 413 11.32 7.14 -1.42
N ILE A 414 10.16 6.59 -1.75
CA ILE A 414 9.05 6.39 -0.82
C ILE A 414 8.78 4.89 -0.69
N GLU A 415 8.97 4.36 0.51
CA GLU A 415 8.92 2.93 0.83
C GLU A 415 7.51 2.50 1.27
N HIS A 416 6.51 2.72 0.40
CA HIS A 416 5.12 2.44 0.75
C HIS A 416 4.36 1.63 -0.30
N TRP A 417 3.51 0.75 0.22
CA TRP A 417 2.82 -0.30 -0.52
C TRP A 417 1.97 0.21 -1.69
N ARG A 418 1.12 1.22 -1.47
CA ARG A 418 0.30 1.83 -2.54
C ARG A 418 1.14 2.57 -3.58
N VAL A 419 2.18 3.30 -3.15
CA VAL A 419 3.09 4.02 -4.05
C VAL A 419 3.80 3.04 -4.98
N ALA A 420 4.22 1.88 -4.45
CA ALA A 420 4.82 0.82 -5.26
C ALA A 420 3.90 0.31 -6.36
N GLN A 421 2.61 0.15 -6.07
CA GLN A 421 1.61 -0.22 -7.07
C GLN A 421 1.37 0.90 -8.09
N GLN A 422 1.36 2.18 -7.66
CA GLN A 422 1.21 3.31 -8.59
C GLN A 422 2.37 3.35 -9.60
N HIS A 423 3.61 3.24 -9.12
CA HIS A 423 4.81 3.17 -9.97
C HIS A 423 4.72 1.99 -10.95
N ALA A 424 4.37 0.80 -10.44
CA ALA A 424 4.31 -0.40 -11.26
C ALA A 424 3.26 -0.32 -12.37
N ARG A 425 2.10 0.29 -12.11
CA ARG A 425 1.08 0.53 -13.13
C ARG A 425 1.62 1.48 -14.21
N VAL A 426 2.24 2.61 -13.84
CA VAL A 426 2.85 3.54 -14.81
C VAL A 426 3.87 2.82 -15.69
N ALA A 427 4.80 2.08 -15.08
CA ALA A 427 5.81 1.29 -15.80
C ALA A 427 5.16 0.27 -16.77
N ALA A 428 4.18 -0.51 -16.30
CA ALA A 428 3.51 -1.53 -17.10
C ALA A 428 2.81 -0.94 -18.34
N TYR A 429 2.10 0.19 -18.20
CA TYR A 429 1.50 0.87 -19.36
C TYR A 429 2.57 1.33 -20.37
N ASN A 430 3.70 1.87 -19.89
CA ASN A 430 4.80 2.28 -20.76
C ASN A 430 5.50 1.09 -21.45
N MET A 431 5.70 -0.03 -20.74
CA MET A 431 6.20 -1.29 -21.30
C MET A 431 5.28 -1.81 -22.42
N ALA A 432 3.96 -1.66 -22.26
CA ALA A 432 2.96 -2.05 -23.25
C ALA A 432 2.82 -1.06 -24.43
N GLY A 433 3.55 0.07 -24.42
CA GLY A 433 3.47 1.09 -25.47
C GLY A 433 2.28 2.05 -25.32
N SER A 434 1.74 2.20 -24.10
CA SER A 434 0.71 3.16 -23.73
C SER A 434 1.33 4.24 -22.84
N PRO A 435 1.81 5.38 -23.40
CA PRO A 435 2.57 6.37 -22.65
C PRO A 435 1.82 6.93 -21.45
N ARG A 436 2.43 6.87 -20.26
CA ARG A 436 1.91 7.42 -19.01
C ARG A 436 3.02 8.04 -18.17
N LYS A 437 2.64 9.07 -17.42
CA LYS A 437 3.49 9.70 -16.40
C LYS A 437 2.92 9.47 -15.02
N TYR A 438 3.78 9.37 -14.01
CA TYR A 438 3.39 9.42 -12.62
C TYR A 438 2.95 10.83 -12.26
N VAL A 439 1.65 10.98 -12.02
CA VAL A 439 1.00 12.24 -11.60
C VAL A 439 0.25 12.07 -10.28
N GLY A 440 0.47 10.94 -9.59
CA GLY A 440 -0.23 10.59 -8.36
C GLY A 440 0.15 11.47 -7.18
N VAL A 441 -0.65 11.39 -6.12
CA VAL A 441 -0.28 11.88 -4.78
C VAL A 441 0.12 10.64 -3.96
N PRO A 442 1.33 10.62 -3.36
CA PRO A 442 1.71 9.52 -2.47
C PRO A 442 0.70 9.36 -1.34
N TYR A 443 0.40 8.13 -0.96
CA TYR A 443 -0.48 7.85 0.16
C TYR A 443 -0.06 6.55 0.85
N PHE A 444 -0.15 6.56 2.17
CA PHE A 444 -0.15 5.35 2.99
C PHE A 444 -0.98 5.55 4.25
N TRP A 445 -1.16 4.46 4.99
CA TRP A 445 -1.81 4.46 6.29
C TRP A 445 -0.99 3.67 7.29
N THR A 446 -1.19 3.94 8.57
CA THR A 446 -0.77 3.08 9.68
C THR A 446 -1.94 2.83 10.60
N TYR A 447 -1.98 1.66 11.25
CA TYR A 447 -3.09 1.25 12.11
C TYR A 447 -2.59 0.84 13.49
N HIS A 448 -2.98 1.58 14.52
CA HIS A 448 -2.59 1.32 15.90
C HIS A 448 -3.85 1.38 16.79
N TYR A 449 -4.13 0.33 17.58
CA TYR A 449 -5.22 0.34 18.58
C TYR A 449 -6.57 0.87 18.05
N GLU A 450 -7.10 0.28 16.97
CA GLU A 450 -8.38 0.68 16.35
C GLU A 450 -8.39 2.04 15.67
N LYS A 451 -7.23 2.73 15.63
CA LYS A 451 -7.07 4.00 14.93
C LYS A 451 -6.28 3.83 13.64
N THR A 452 -6.85 4.34 12.56
CA THR A 452 -6.17 4.51 11.28
C THR A 452 -5.65 5.94 11.19
N PHE A 453 -4.38 6.07 10.80
CA PHE A 453 -3.75 7.35 10.52
C PHE A 453 -3.35 7.39 9.05
N ASP A 454 -3.95 8.30 8.30
CA ASP A 454 -3.64 8.58 6.91
C ASP A 454 -2.39 9.47 6.81
N TYR A 455 -1.56 9.21 5.81
CA TYR A 455 -0.56 10.15 5.32
C TYR A 455 -0.71 10.33 3.82
N LEU A 456 -1.00 11.55 3.41
CA LEU A 456 -1.23 11.94 2.02
C LEU A 456 -0.20 12.99 1.60
N GLY A 457 0.34 12.86 0.39
CA GLY A 457 1.43 13.70 -0.09
C GLY A 457 2.78 13.28 0.46
N HIS A 458 3.78 14.15 0.30
CA HIS A 458 5.10 13.94 0.88
C HIS A 458 5.82 15.28 0.96
N VAL A 459 6.43 15.53 2.11
CA VAL A 459 7.28 16.70 2.31
C VAL A 459 8.42 16.34 3.25
N ASN A 460 9.63 16.70 2.84
CA ASN A 460 10.79 16.69 3.71
C ASN A 460 10.91 18.06 4.39
N GLU A 461 11.09 18.06 5.71
CA GLU A 461 11.35 19.27 6.50
C GLU A 461 10.32 20.40 6.22
N PRO A 462 9.06 20.20 6.65
CA PRO A 462 8.03 21.23 6.49
C PRO A 462 8.39 22.51 7.27
N ASP A 463 8.00 23.66 6.72
CA ASP A 463 8.26 24.98 7.32
C ASP A 463 7.35 25.22 8.54
N SER A 464 6.12 24.70 8.48
CA SER A 464 5.19 24.68 9.60
C SER A 464 4.25 23.46 9.54
N ILE A 465 3.59 23.17 10.66
CA ILE A 465 2.56 22.14 10.76
C ILE A 465 1.33 22.78 11.37
N GLU A 466 0.26 22.89 10.59
CA GLU A 466 -1.01 23.49 11.01
C GLU A 466 -1.99 22.36 11.34
N ILE A 467 -2.56 22.38 12.55
CA ILE A 467 -3.42 21.29 13.02
C ILE A 467 -4.83 21.82 13.26
N ASP A 468 -5.80 21.18 12.62
CA ASP A 468 -7.22 21.36 12.88
C ASP A 468 -7.75 20.13 13.65
N GLY A 469 -8.48 20.37 14.74
CA GLY A 469 -8.93 19.31 15.66
C GLY A 469 -7.97 19.09 16.83
N ASP A 470 -8.06 17.93 17.46
CA ASP A 470 -7.25 17.60 18.65
C ASP A 470 -6.50 16.29 18.47
N PRO A 471 -5.15 16.33 18.35
CA PRO A 471 -4.31 15.14 18.33
C PRO A 471 -4.49 14.25 19.55
N ASP A 472 -4.64 14.82 20.76
CA ASP A 472 -4.78 14.00 21.98
C ASP A 472 -6.12 13.21 21.98
N ALA A 473 -7.14 13.70 21.26
CA ALA A 473 -8.40 13.00 20.99
C ALA A 473 -8.38 12.09 19.75
N GLN A 474 -7.25 12.04 19.02
CA GLN A 474 -7.07 11.28 17.76
C GLN A 474 -8.14 11.61 16.71
N HIS A 475 -8.55 12.86 16.64
CA HIS A 475 -9.52 13.36 15.67
C HIS A 475 -9.02 14.71 15.15
N PHE A 476 -8.22 14.66 14.10
CA PHE A 476 -7.52 15.83 13.58
C PHE A 476 -7.10 15.68 12.12
N ILE A 477 -6.83 16.82 11.50
CA ILE A 477 -6.09 16.93 10.24
C ILE A 477 -4.90 17.86 10.49
N ALA A 478 -3.68 17.38 10.21
CA ALA A 478 -2.46 18.16 10.26
C ALA A 478 -1.92 18.39 8.85
N TYR A 479 -1.77 19.65 8.48
CA TYR A 479 -1.25 20.10 7.19
C TYR A 479 0.23 20.44 7.36
N LEU A 480 1.10 19.70 6.68
CA LEU A 480 2.54 19.94 6.67
C LEU A 480 2.86 20.90 5.52
N MET A 481 3.23 22.13 5.87
CA MET A 481 3.36 23.24 4.93
C MET A 481 4.79 23.35 4.38
N LYS A 482 4.92 23.65 3.09
CA LYS A 482 6.19 23.96 2.44
C LYS A 482 5.99 25.05 1.38
N ASP A 483 6.79 26.11 1.43
CA ASP A 483 6.75 27.21 0.46
C ASP A 483 5.32 27.80 0.30
N GLY A 484 4.61 27.95 1.42
CA GLY A 484 3.23 28.46 1.46
C GLY A 484 2.15 27.52 0.93
N ARG A 485 2.47 26.25 0.67
CA ARG A 485 1.56 25.22 0.12
C ARG A 485 1.48 24.01 1.03
N VAL A 486 0.39 23.25 0.94
CA VAL A 486 0.23 21.96 1.62
C VAL A 486 1.07 20.92 0.89
N GLY A 487 2.16 20.47 1.51
CA GLY A 487 3.04 19.43 0.95
C GLY A 487 2.63 18.01 1.35
N ALA A 488 2.11 17.85 2.57
CA ALA A 488 1.53 16.60 3.04
C ALA A 488 0.41 16.84 4.05
N VAL A 489 -0.38 15.81 4.31
CA VAL A 489 -1.45 15.77 5.31
C VAL A 489 -1.31 14.50 6.14
N VAL A 490 -1.38 14.64 7.47
CA VAL A 490 -1.60 13.53 8.41
C VAL A 490 -3.01 13.67 8.96
N ALA A 491 -3.81 12.61 8.94
CA ALA A 491 -5.17 12.68 9.48
C ALA A 491 -5.55 11.41 10.26
N CYS A 492 -6.49 11.55 11.17
CA CYS A 492 -7.10 10.43 11.90
C CYS A 492 -8.59 10.72 12.06
N GLU A 493 -9.45 9.73 11.76
CA GLU A 493 -10.92 9.85 11.82
C GLU A 493 -11.51 10.91 10.88
N HIS A 494 -10.94 11.07 9.67
CA HIS A 494 -11.35 12.08 8.69
C HIS A 494 -11.42 11.53 7.24
N ASP A 495 -11.83 10.27 7.08
CA ASP A 495 -11.74 9.51 5.83
C ASP A 495 -12.26 10.26 4.58
N ALA A 496 -13.47 10.81 4.64
CA ALA A 496 -14.08 11.54 3.51
C ALA A 496 -13.32 12.83 3.16
N ALA A 497 -12.81 13.55 4.16
CA ALA A 497 -11.99 14.73 3.95
C ALA A 497 -10.66 14.37 3.27
N VAL A 498 -10.01 13.30 3.72
CA VAL A 498 -8.76 12.82 3.10
C VAL A 498 -9.02 12.33 1.66
N CYS A 499 -10.18 11.75 1.36
CA CYS A 499 -10.55 11.41 -0.02
C CYS A 499 -10.59 12.64 -0.93
N ARG A 500 -11.23 13.73 -0.49
CA ARG A 500 -11.28 14.98 -1.26
C ARG A 500 -9.91 15.61 -1.39
N LEU A 501 -9.14 15.65 -0.29
CA LEU A 501 -7.77 16.16 -0.29
C LEU A 501 -6.85 15.35 -1.22
N ALA A 502 -7.03 14.04 -1.33
CA ALA A 502 -6.23 13.18 -2.21
C ALA A 502 -6.35 13.58 -3.69
N GLU A 503 -7.52 14.06 -4.09
CA GLU A 503 -7.75 14.59 -5.44
C GLU A 503 -7.35 16.07 -5.55
N ALA A 504 -7.61 16.88 -4.53
CA ALA A 504 -7.27 18.31 -4.54
C ALA A 504 -5.75 18.55 -4.56
N MET A 505 -4.99 17.76 -3.80
CA MET A 505 -3.52 17.84 -3.73
C MET A 505 -2.84 17.38 -5.02
N ARG A 506 -3.60 16.96 -6.06
CA ARG A 506 -3.05 16.81 -7.41
C ARG A 506 -2.65 18.14 -8.03
N GLU A 507 -3.12 19.25 -7.49
CA GLU A 507 -2.69 20.62 -7.82
C GLU A 507 -2.12 21.32 -6.58
N PRO A 508 -1.29 22.35 -6.74
CA PRO A 508 -0.83 23.16 -5.61
C PRO A 508 -1.99 23.71 -4.78
N LEU A 509 -1.93 23.49 -3.47
CA LEU A 509 -3.03 23.81 -2.56
C LEU A 509 -2.57 24.74 -1.44
N THR A 510 -3.29 25.84 -1.23
CA THR A 510 -3.10 26.71 -0.05
C THR A 510 -3.75 26.08 1.19
N LEU A 511 -3.37 26.52 2.39
CA LEU A 511 -4.00 26.05 3.62
C LEU A 511 -5.51 26.34 3.65
N ASP A 512 -5.92 27.55 3.24
CA ASP A 512 -7.33 27.95 3.25
C ASP A 512 -8.18 27.14 2.27
N ASP A 513 -7.64 26.82 1.10
CA ASP A 513 -8.31 25.94 0.14
C ASP A 513 -8.40 24.51 0.67
N ALA A 514 -7.33 24.00 1.28
CA ALA A 514 -7.32 22.67 1.88
C ALA A 514 -8.37 22.54 2.99
N ARG A 515 -8.46 23.53 3.88
CA ARG A 515 -9.49 23.57 4.94
C ARG A 515 -10.89 23.63 4.37
N ARG A 516 -11.12 24.42 3.32
CA ARG A 516 -12.44 24.50 2.65
C ARG A 516 -12.84 23.15 2.07
N ILE A 517 -11.90 22.45 1.42
CA ILE A 517 -12.14 21.14 0.81
C ILE A 517 -12.35 20.06 1.87
N ALA A 518 -11.59 20.10 2.97
CA ALA A 518 -11.73 19.15 4.06
C ALA A 518 -13.12 19.25 4.72
N ASN A 519 -13.65 20.46 4.87
CA ASN A 519 -14.93 20.75 5.55
C ASN A 519 -16.17 20.70 4.65
N ALA A 520 -16.02 20.51 3.33
CA ALA A 520 -17.14 20.27 2.41
C ALA A 520 -17.83 18.93 2.70
#